data_AF-A0A1Q7UP02-F1
#
_entry.id   AF-A0A1Q7UP02-F1
#
_cell.length_a   1.000
_cell.length_b   1.000
_cell.length_c   1.000
_cell.angle_alpha   90.00
_cell.angle_beta   90.00
_cell.angle_gamma   90.00
#
_symmetry.space_group_name_H-M   'P 1'
#
loop_
_entity.id
_entity.type
_entity.pdbx_description
1 polymer ?
#
loop_
_entity_poly.entity_id
_entity_poly.type
_entity_poly.pdbx_seq_one_letter_code
_entity_poly.pdbx_strand_id
1 'polypeptide(L)'
;MTEVLQERYFGRRQIKEAIAFAEAGGIAIHRNFDSYHGSTIRGMVRERPFLHVIGLRSVLEKWGQMHGLRPEWIQPEKRRKVAHYDVFGPAAEALIERLQPAAVEADAPEISAPDS
;
A
#
# COMPACT_ATOMS: atom_id res chain seq x y z
N MET A 1 -13.88 -21.37 -8.81
CA MET A 1 -14.28 -19.97 -9.03
C MET A 1 -13.21 -19.11 -8.40
N THR A 2 -12.40 -18.43 -9.19
CA THR A 2 -11.40 -17.48 -8.67
C THR A 2 -12.18 -16.25 -8.23
N GLU A 3 -12.37 -16.06 -6.91
CA GLU A 3 -12.88 -14.78 -6.41
C GLU A 3 -11.92 -13.69 -6.89
N VAL A 4 -12.41 -12.76 -7.70
CA VAL A 4 -11.62 -11.60 -8.10
C VAL A 4 -11.52 -10.71 -6.88
N LEU A 5 -10.36 -10.71 -6.23
CA LEU A 5 -10.08 -9.77 -5.15
C LEU A 5 -10.11 -8.35 -5.71
N GLN A 6 -10.99 -7.50 -5.18
CA GLN A 6 -11.07 -6.12 -5.61
C GLN A 6 -9.93 -5.32 -5.00
N GLU A 7 -9.04 -4.82 -5.85
CA GLU A 7 -7.90 -4.01 -5.47
C GLU A 7 -8.14 -2.55 -5.83
N ARG A 8 -7.77 -1.63 -4.93
CA ARG A 8 -7.88 -0.19 -5.19
C ARG A 8 -6.73 0.59 -4.56
N TYR A 9 -6.20 1.54 -5.33
CA TYR A 9 -5.17 2.46 -4.87
C TYR A 9 -5.76 3.67 -4.12
N PHE A 10 -5.08 4.07 -3.04
CA PHE A 10 -5.43 5.20 -2.19
C PHE A 10 -4.20 6.06 -1.95
N GLY A 11 -4.34 7.36 -2.22
CA GLY A 11 -3.29 8.34 -1.99
C GLY A 11 -3.02 8.58 -0.50
N ARG A 12 -1.96 9.35 -0.23
CA ARG A 12 -1.43 9.59 1.13
C ARG A 12 -2.46 10.04 2.16
N ARG A 13 -3.40 10.90 1.75
CA ARG A 13 -4.43 11.49 2.64
C ARG A 13 -5.67 10.61 2.81
N GLN A 14 -5.75 9.46 2.15
CA GLN A 14 -6.98 8.64 2.04
C GLN A 14 -6.96 7.38 2.92
N ILE A 15 -6.29 7.43 4.08
CA ILE A 15 -6.17 6.26 4.97
C ILE A 15 -7.52 5.79 5.54
N LYS A 16 -8.46 6.72 5.78
CA LYS A 16 -9.78 6.35 6.33
C LYS A 16 -10.59 5.57 5.31
N GLU A 17 -10.57 6.03 4.06
CA GLU A 17 -11.21 5.42 2.91
C GLU A 17 -10.59 4.07 2.57
N ALA A 18 -9.26 3.96 2.65
CA ALA A 18 -8.53 2.71 2.48
C ALA A 18 -8.96 1.66 3.51
N ILE A 19 -9.05 2.06 4.80
CA ILE A 19 -9.52 1.17 5.87
C ILE A 19 -10.98 0.75 5.64
N ALA A 20 -11.87 1.69 5.32
CA ALA A 20 -13.28 1.37 5.10
C ALA A 20 -13.48 0.40 3.92
N PHE A 21 -12.72 0.58 2.83
CA PHE A 21 -12.72 -0.34 1.70
C PHE A 21 -12.20 -1.74 2.07
N ALA A 22 -11.12 -1.79 2.85
CA ALA A 22 -10.55 -3.03 3.35
C ALA A 22 -11.50 -3.78 4.31
N GLU A 23 -12.20 -3.05 5.19
CA GLU A 23 -13.20 -3.62 6.09
C GLU A 23 -14.42 -4.19 5.35
N ALA A 24 -14.74 -3.66 4.16
CA ALA A 24 -15.77 -4.19 3.28
C ALA A 24 -15.33 -5.45 2.49
N GLY A 25 -14.08 -5.92 2.69
CA GLY A 25 -13.55 -7.12 2.04
C GLY A 25 -12.65 -6.86 0.83
N GLY A 26 -12.35 -5.59 0.52
CA GLY A 26 -11.40 -5.23 -0.53
C GLY A 26 -9.93 -5.31 -0.09
N ILE A 27 -9.02 -5.18 -1.06
CA ILE A 27 -7.59 -4.95 -0.85
C ILE A 27 -7.27 -3.49 -1.17
N ALA A 28 -6.94 -2.71 -0.14
CA ALA A 28 -6.57 -1.31 -0.30
C ALA A 28 -5.04 -1.16 -0.37
N ILE A 29 -4.55 -0.59 -1.46
CA ILE A 29 -3.14 -0.21 -1.63
C ILE A 29 -2.99 1.26 -1.26
N HIS A 30 -2.51 1.55 -0.06
CA HIS A 30 -2.40 2.91 0.46
C HIS A 30 -0.95 3.39 0.40
N ARG A 31 -0.74 4.58 -0.17
CA ARG A 31 0.58 5.24 -0.16
C ARG A 31 0.89 5.78 1.24
N ASN A 32 1.88 5.20 1.91
CA ASN A 32 2.27 5.64 3.24
C ASN A 32 3.29 6.81 3.17
N PHE A 33 3.56 7.42 4.32
CA PHE A 33 4.59 8.44 4.46
C PHE A 33 5.98 7.83 4.29
N ASP A 34 6.75 8.44 3.39
CA ASP A 34 8.13 8.07 3.05
C ASP A 34 9.16 8.43 4.14
N SER A 35 8.72 8.75 5.36
CA SER A 35 9.56 9.16 6.49
C SER A 35 10.44 8.04 7.05
N TYR A 36 10.23 6.80 6.62
CA TYR A 36 10.98 5.61 7.09
C TYR A 36 12.08 5.15 6.13
N HIS A 37 12.34 5.90 5.05
CA HIS A 37 13.37 5.56 4.09
C HIS A 37 14.75 5.43 4.73
N GLY A 38 15.49 4.38 4.39
CA GLY A 38 16.83 4.10 4.93
C GLY A 38 16.84 3.35 6.27
N SER A 39 15.68 3.06 6.86
CA SER A 39 15.60 2.24 8.07
C SER A 39 15.33 0.77 7.75
N THR A 40 15.95 -0.14 8.50
CA THR A 40 15.76 -1.58 8.32
C THR A 40 14.54 -2.08 9.08
N ILE A 41 13.78 -3.02 8.52
CA ILE A 41 12.75 -3.80 9.22
C ILE A 41 12.93 -5.27 8.89
N ARG A 42 13.06 -6.12 9.91
CA ARG A 42 13.24 -7.58 9.75
C ARG A 42 14.35 -7.94 8.73
N GLY A 43 15.45 -7.19 8.73
CA GLY A 43 16.60 -7.40 7.81
C GLY A 43 16.44 -6.79 6.41
N MET A 44 15.32 -6.14 6.10
CA MET A 44 15.07 -5.48 4.81
C MET A 44 15.20 -3.97 4.92
N VAL A 45 15.95 -3.35 4.00
CA VAL A 45 16.06 -1.88 3.90
C VAL A 45 14.76 -1.32 3.34
N ARG A 46 14.19 -0.33 4.03
CA ARG A 46 13.00 0.38 3.52
C ARG A 46 13.43 1.36 2.43
N GLU A 47 13.25 0.94 1.19
CA GLU A 47 13.41 1.77 0.00
C GLU A 47 12.08 2.41 -0.38
N ARG A 48 12.13 3.66 -0.85
CA ARG A 48 10.94 4.31 -1.41
C ARG A 48 10.65 3.70 -2.78
N PRO A 49 9.38 3.65 -3.21
CA PRO A 49 8.16 4.08 -2.51
C PRO A 49 7.70 3.09 -1.43
N PHE A 50 6.98 3.57 -0.40
CA PHE A 50 6.43 2.72 0.66
C PHE A 50 4.90 2.65 0.63
N LEU A 51 4.36 1.43 0.58
CA LEU A 51 2.92 1.14 0.54
C LEU A 51 2.49 0.27 1.71
N HIS A 52 1.26 0.50 2.17
CA HIS A 52 0.51 -0.44 2.97
C HIS A 52 -0.51 -1.16 2.11
N VAL A 53 -0.47 -2.49 2.10
CA VAL A 53 -1.53 -3.33 1.52
C VAL A 53 -2.46 -3.73 2.65
N ILE A 54 -3.64 -3.13 2.72
CA ILE A 54 -4.57 -3.25 3.84
C ILE A 54 -5.76 -4.12 3.45
N GLY A 55 -6.16 -5.03 4.32
CA GLY A 55 -7.27 -5.95 4.08
C GLY A 55 -7.66 -6.72 5.35
N LEU A 56 -8.77 -7.46 5.27
CA LEU A 56 -9.04 -8.52 6.25
C LEU A 56 -7.95 -9.59 6.14
N ARG A 57 -7.54 -10.18 7.27
CA ARG A 57 -6.42 -11.13 7.29
C ARG A 57 -6.58 -12.28 6.29
N SER A 58 -7.74 -12.93 6.25
CA SER A 58 -8.00 -14.04 5.33
C SER A 58 -7.93 -13.63 3.86
N VAL A 59 -8.28 -12.37 3.55
CA VAL A 59 -8.20 -11.80 2.20
C VAL A 59 -6.74 -11.50 1.85
N LEU A 60 -5.96 -10.96 2.80
CA LEU A 60 -4.53 -10.73 2.64
C LEU A 60 -3.71 -12.01 2.53
N GLU A 61 -4.12 -13.10 3.16
CA GLU A 61 -3.45 -14.39 3.00
C GLU A 61 -3.61 -14.90 1.56
N LYS A 62 -4.83 -14.85 1.00
CA LYS A 62 -5.09 -15.19 -0.41
C LYS A 62 -4.33 -14.26 -1.36
N TRP A 63 -4.40 -12.96 -1.12
CA TRP A 63 -3.71 -11.95 -1.93
C TRP A 63 -2.19 -12.18 -1.89
N GLY A 64 -1.63 -12.37 -0.70
CA GLY A 64 -0.21 -12.63 -0.49
C GLY A 64 0.27 -13.86 -1.26
N GLN A 65 -0.48 -14.97 -1.23
CA GLN A 65 -0.13 -16.17 -2.00
C GLN A 65 -0.03 -15.91 -3.51
N MET A 66 -0.93 -15.10 -4.09
CA MET A 66 -0.87 -14.73 -5.51
C MET A 66 0.35 -13.86 -5.86
N HIS A 67 0.88 -13.12 -4.88
CA HIS A 67 2.04 -12.24 -5.03
C HIS A 67 3.34 -12.82 -4.44
N GLY A 68 3.34 -14.10 -4.04
CA GLY A 68 4.53 -14.77 -3.46
C GLY A 68 4.90 -14.28 -2.05
N LEU A 69 3.98 -13.65 -1.34
CA LEU A 69 4.17 -13.18 0.04
C LEU A 69 3.74 -14.23 1.05
N ARG A 70 4.47 -14.25 2.16
CA ARG A 70 4.27 -15.20 3.26
C ARG A 70 3.27 -14.64 4.30
N PRO A 71 2.26 -15.39 4.76
CA PRO A 71 1.28 -14.95 5.76
C PRO A 71 1.86 -14.40 7.08
N GLU A 72 3.04 -14.84 7.48
CA GLU A 72 3.80 -14.36 8.65
C GLU A 72 4.37 -12.94 8.49
N TRP A 73 4.37 -12.41 7.25
CA TRP A 73 4.71 -11.02 6.99
C TRP A 73 3.52 -10.08 7.21
N ILE A 74 2.31 -10.61 7.41
CA ILE A 74 1.14 -9.81 7.76
C ILE A 74 1.36 -9.19 9.14
N GLN A 75 1.36 -7.87 9.17
CA GLN A 75 1.38 -7.09 10.40
C GLN A 75 0.03 -7.19 11.11
N PRO A 76 0.03 -7.30 12.45
CA PRO A 76 -1.18 -7.57 13.21
C PRO A 76 -2.21 -6.43 13.13
N GLU A 77 -3.47 -6.82 13.26
CA GLU A 77 -4.63 -5.97 13.53
C GLU A 77 -4.41 -5.25 14.87
N LYS A 78 -3.88 -4.02 14.85
CA LYS A 78 -3.68 -3.25 16.10
C LYS A 78 -5.04 -2.84 16.70
N ARG A 79 -5.47 -1.60 16.48
CA ARG A 79 -6.77 -1.08 16.96
C ARG A 79 -7.84 -1.08 15.86
N ARG A 80 -7.68 -1.91 14.84
CA ARG A 80 -8.50 -1.96 13.62
C ARG A 80 -8.81 -3.42 13.29
N LYS A 81 -9.90 -3.68 12.57
CA LYS A 81 -10.28 -5.03 12.10
C LYS A 81 -9.43 -5.54 10.93
N VAL A 82 -8.58 -4.68 10.38
CA VAL A 82 -7.77 -4.95 9.19
C VAL A 82 -6.30 -5.11 9.56
N ALA A 83 -5.64 -6.02 8.84
CA ALA A 83 -4.20 -6.25 8.88
C ALA A 83 -3.53 -5.55 7.69
N HIS A 84 -2.20 -5.61 7.60
CA HIS A 84 -1.49 -5.11 6.43
C HIS A 84 -0.18 -5.82 6.10
N TYR A 85 0.24 -5.76 4.83
CA TYR A 85 1.64 -5.92 4.44
C TYR A 85 2.31 -4.57 4.26
N ASP A 86 3.60 -4.52 4.59
CA ASP A 86 4.51 -3.45 4.23
C ASP A 86 5.20 -3.81 2.92
N VAL A 87 5.00 -3.01 1.87
CA VAL A 87 5.61 -3.23 0.54
C VAL A 87 6.44 -2.01 0.16
N PHE A 88 7.67 -2.23 -0.30
CA PHE A 88 8.65 -1.18 -0.56
C PHE A 88 9.44 -1.44 -1.84
N GLY A 89 10.08 -0.39 -2.35
CA GLY A 89 10.98 -0.45 -3.51
C GLY A 89 10.28 -0.99 -4.78
N PRO A 90 10.95 -1.83 -5.59
CA PRO A 90 10.42 -2.28 -6.88
C PRO A 90 9.06 -2.97 -6.83
N ALA A 91 8.77 -3.71 -5.76
CA ALA A 91 7.46 -4.35 -5.58
C ALA A 91 6.35 -3.31 -5.37
N ALA A 92 6.65 -2.20 -4.69
CA ALA A 92 5.71 -1.10 -4.52
C ALA A 92 5.52 -0.31 -5.82
N GLU A 93 6.59 -0.07 -6.58
CA GLU A 93 6.52 0.57 -7.90
C GLU A 93 5.59 -0.19 -8.85
N ALA A 94 5.76 -1.50 -8.95
CA ALA A 94 4.91 -2.35 -9.79
C ALA A 94 3.42 -2.30 -9.39
N LEU A 95 3.11 -2.17 -8.09
CA LEU A 95 1.73 -2.01 -7.62
C LEU A 95 1.16 -0.64 -7.99
N ILE A 96 1.95 0.41 -7.90
CA ILE A 96 1.56 1.76 -8.31
C ILE A 96 1.28 1.77 -9.82
N GLU A 97 2.21 1.28 -10.64
CA GLU A 97 2.06 1.26 -12.10
C GLU A 97 0.80 0.50 -12.55
N ARG A 98 0.50 -0.63 -11.89
CA ARG A 98 -0.66 -1.45 -12.22
C ARG A 98 -1.99 -0.85 -11.80
N LEU A 99 -2.04 -0.16 -10.65
CA LEU A 99 -3.29 0.29 -10.01
C LEU A 99 -3.54 1.79 -10.09
N GLN A 100 -2.54 2.55 -10.53
CA GLN A 100 -2.63 3.98 -10.82
C GLN A 100 -2.35 4.22 -12.31
N PRO A 101 -3.19 3.76 -13.26
CA PRO A 101 -2.84 3.79 -14.67
C PRO A 101 -2.83 5.22 -15.26
N ALA A 102 -3.36 6.23 -14.57
CA ALA A 102 -3.43 7.61 -15.07
C ALA A 102 -3.78 8.66 -13.99
N ALA A 103 -3.06 8.71 -12.86
CA ALA A 103 -3.13 9.87 -11.97
C ALA A 103 -1.78 10.58 -11.96
N VAL A 104 -1.42 11.15 -13.11
CA VAL A 104 -0.25 12.03 -13.28
C VAL A 104 -0.60 13.50 -12.93
N GLU A 105 -1.85 13.85 -12.63
CA GLU A 105 -2.20 15.27 -12.41
C GLU A 105 -2.42 15.74 -10.96
N ALA A 106 -2.25 14.90 -9.93
CA ALA A 106 -2.64 15.31 -8.56
C ALA A 106 -1.49 15.47 -7.53
N ASP A 107 -0.22 15.34 -7.95
CA ASP A 107 0.93 15.48 -7.04
C ASP A 107 2.12 16.17 -7.75
N ALA A 108 1.82 17.18 -8.58
CA ALA A 108 2.84 18.05 -9.15
C ALA A 108 3.64 18.69 -8.00
N PRO A 109 4.99 18.73 -8.09
CA PRO A 109 5.79 19.44 -7.10
C PRO A 109 5.39 20.92 -7.13
N GLU A 110 5.22 21.51 -5.95
CA GLU A 110 5.17 22.95 -5.75
C GLU A 110 6.46 23.53 -6.36
N ILE A 111 6.35 24.01 -7.61
CA ILE A 111 7.38 24.80 -8.27
C ILE A 111 7.48 26.11 -7.49
N SER A 112 8.44 26.15 -6.58
CA SER A 112 8.94 27.38 -5.98
C SER A 112 9.31 28.33 -7.12
N ALA A 113 8.53 29.39 -7.31
CA ALA A 113 8.84 30.45 -8.25
C ALA A 113 10.20 31.07 -7.86
N PRO A 114 11.10 31.35 -8.82
CA PRO A 114 12.21 32.26 -8.56
C PRO A 114 11.65 33.68 -8.45
N ASP A 115 12.04 34.36 -7.37
CA ASP A 115 11.90 35.81 -7.16
C ASP A 115 12.32 36.59 -8.42
N SER A 116 11.57 37.64 -8.74
CA SER A 116 11.97 38.73 -9.65
C SER A 116 11.47 40.05 -9.10
#